data_AF-A0A351HW73-F1
#
_entry.id   AF-A0A351HW73-F1
#
_cell.length_a   1.000
_cell.length_b   1.000
_cell.length_c   1.000
_cell.angle_alpha   90.00
_cell.angle_beta   90.00
_cell.angle_gamma   90.00
#
_symmetry.space_group_name_H-M   'P 1'
#
loop_
_entity.id
_entity.type
_entity.pdbx_description
1 polymer ?
#
loop_
_entity_poly.entity_id
_entity_poly.type
_entity_poly.pdbx_seq_one_letter_code
_entity_poly.pdbx_strand_id
1 'polypeptide(L)'
;KLNEPWDETAPDSRGSIKNYSEKQIANWHKKIRRSMKTLEIKDQQAIHRVRIKSKKLRYVIEQLSSILDQKTRKSMNAFEKMQDDLGYYHDVFANQHLLEQLVADCDDCQLHYQAGIVIGWQMMAGNRKIKKFSEKVGTVVQK
;
A
#
# COMPACT_ATOMS: atom_id res chain seq x y z
N LYS A 1 23.69 10.90 6.18
CA LYS A 1 23.18 12.23 6.59
C LYS A 1 21.66 12.17 6.48
N LEU A 2 20.94 12.26 7.60
CA LEU A 2 19.48 12.39 7.59
C LEU A 2 19.17 13.73 6.92
N ASN A 3 18.51 13.72 5.77
CA ASN A 3 18.02 14.96 5.15
C ASN A 3 17.06 15.61 6.14
N GLU A 4 17.44 16.78 6.62
CA GLU A 4 16.70 17.57 7.59
C GLU A 4 15.28 17.85 7.09
N PRO A 5 14.24 17.27 7.72
CA PRO A 5 12.85 17.44 7.29
C PRO A 5 12.21 18.70 7.90
N TRP A 6 12.96 19.49 8.67
CA TRP A 6 12.49 20.71 9.31
C TRP A 6 12.67 21.88 8.35
N ASP A 7 11.56 22.27 7.72
CA ASP A 7 11.45 23.52 7.00
C ASP A 7 11.33 24.66 8.03
N GLU A 8 12.41 25.40 8.26
CA GLU A 8 12.44 26.57 9.14
C GLU A 8 11.47 27.68 8.70
N THR A 9 10.95 27.61 7.46
CA THR A 9 9.93 28.54 6.97
C THR A 9 8.50 28.10 7.28
N ALA A 10 8.32 26.98 8.00
CA ALA A 10 7.01 26.55 8.45
C ALA A 10 6.38 27.68 9.30
N PRO A 11 5.25 28.27 8.87
CA PRO A 11 4.65 29.38 9.58
C PRO A 11 4.35 28.97 11.02
N ASP A 12 4.77 29.81 11.97
CA ASP A 12 4.58 29.63 13.41
C ASP A 12 3.12 29.21 13.67
N SER A 13 2.93 27.91 13.90
CA SER A 13 1.60 27.34 13.94
C SER A 13 1.03 27.65 15.32
N ARG A 14 0.44 28.84 15.48
CA ARG A 14 -0.43 29.20 16.62
C ARG A 14 -1.69 28.30 16.73
N GLY A 15 -1.78 27.24 15.93
CA GLY A 15 -2.86 26.27 15.92
C GLY A 15 -2.51 25.01 16.70
N SER A 16 -3.53 24.32 17.20
CA SER A 16 -3.36 23.03 17.87
C SER A 16 -2.67 22.01 16.95
N ILE A 17 -1.67 21.29 17.49
CA ILE A 17 -0.97 20.18 16.83
C ILE A 17 -1.97 19.15 16.26
N LYS A 18 -3.09 18.95 16.97
CA LYS A 18 -4.20 18.11 16.51
C LYS A 18 -4.74 18.59 15.16
N ASN A 19 -5.15 19.85 15.06
CA ASN A 19 -5.74 20.40 13.83
C ASN A 19 -4.76 20.35 12.66
N TYR A 20 -3.48 20.64 12.92
CA TYR A 20 -2.43 20.53 11.90
C TYR A 20 -2.30 19.10 11.41
N SER A 21 -2.19 18.13 12.33
CA SER A 21 -2.01 16.72 12.04
C SER A 21 -3.18 16.14 11.25
N GLU A 22 -4.41 16.44 11.67
CA GLU A 22 -5.63 15.99 10.98
C GLU A 22 -5.71 16.54 9.55
N LYS A 23 -5.35 17.82 9.36
CA LYS A 23 -5.30 18.44 8.03
C LYS A 23 -4.24 17.78 7.14
N GLN A 24 -3.05 17.49 7.66
CA GLN A 24 -1.99 16.84 6.90
C GLN A 24 -2.34 15.40 6.54
N ILE A 25 -2.89 14.63 7.49
CA ILE A 25 -3.39 13.26 7.26
C ILE A 25 -4.44 13.25 6.15
N ALA A 26 -5.42 14.16 6.20
CA ALA A 26 -6.45 14.27 5.17
C ALA A 26 -5.86 14.60 3.78
N ASN A 27 -4.87 15.51 3.73
CA ASN A 27 -4.18 15.87 2.49
C ASN A 27 -3.39 14.70 1.90
N TRP A 28 -2.63 13.98 2.72
CA TRP A 28 -1.88 12.81 2.28
C TRP A 28 -2.81 11.68 1.83
N HIS A 29 -3.86 11.39 2.59
CA HIS A 29 -4.89 10.43 2.21
C HIS A 29 -5.51 10.78 0.84
N LYS A 30 -5.85 12.05 0.60
CA LYS A 30 -6.35 12.53 -0.70
C LYS A 30 -5.34 12.34 -1.83
N LYS A 31 -4.06 12.63 -1.61
CA LYS A 31 -2.99 12.45 -2.60
C LYS A 31 -2.82 10.96 -2.95
N ILE A 32 -2.77 10.09 -1.95
CA ILE A 32 -2.62 8.65 -2.14
C ILE A 32 -3.85 8.10 -2.89
N ARG A 33 -5.07 8.50 -2.50
CA ARG A 33 -6.30 8.10 -3.20
C ARG A 33 -6.30 8.51 -4.67
N ARG A 34 -5.80 9.70 -5.00
CA ARG A 34 -5.65 10.13 -6.41
C ARG A 34 -4.65 9.25 -7.15
N SER A 35 -3.48 8.99 -6.57
CA SER A 35 -2.48 8.09 -7.18
C SER A 35 -3.01 6.67 -7.37
N MET A 36 -3.84 6.17 -6.44
CA MET A 36 -4.47 4.84 -6.55
C MET A 36 -5.52 4.77 -7.67
N LYS A 37 -6.22 5.86 -7.97
CA LYS A 37 -7.20 5.89 -9.07
C LYS A 37 -6.56 5.78 -10.44
N THR A 38 -5.40 6.41 -10.62
CA THR A 38 -4.64 6.41 -11.87
C THR A 38 -3.59 5.29 -11.90
N LEU A 39 -3.66 4.35 -10.96
CA LEU A 39 -2.65 3.31 -10.82
C LEU A 39 -2.92 2.20 -11.83
N GLU A 40 -1.95 1.96 -12.70
CA GLU A 40 -1.94 0.78 -13.55
C GLU A 40 -1.35 -0.39 -12.78
N ILE A 41 -2.09 -1.49 -12.74
CA ILE A 41 -1.75 -2.68 -11.97
C ILE A 41 -0.46 -3.36 -12.51
N LYS A 42 -0.16 -3.18 -13.80
CA LYS A 42 1.05 -3.70 -14.43
C LYS A 42 2.30 -2.88 -14.08
N ASP A 43 2.15 -1.63 -13.65
CA ASP A 43 3.27 -0.78 -13.24
C ASP A 43 3.66 -1.04 -11.78
N GLN A 44 4.52 -2.03 -11.58
CA GLN A 44 5.05 -2.41 -10.27
C GLN A 44 5.77 -1.26 -9.56
N GLN A 45 6.44 -0.37 -10.30
CA GLN A 45 7.11 0.78 -9.68
C GLN A 45 6.10 1.79 -9.15
N ALA A 46 5.02 2.07 -9.89
CA ALA A 46 3.95 2.92 -9.40
C ALA A 46 3.26 2.33 -8.18
N ILE A 47 2.97 1.01 -8.18
CA ILE A 47 2.42 0.30 -7.02
C ILE A 47 3.34 0.48 -5.82
N HIS A 48 4.64 0.24 -6.00
CA HIS A 48 5.62 0.36 -4.94
C HIS A 48 5.68 1.79 -4.36
N ARG A 49 5.68 2.83 -5.22
CA ARG A 49 5.65 4.24 -4.79
C ARG A 49 4.41 4.57 -3.97
N VAL A 50 3.24 4.07 -4.38
CA VAL A 50 1.99 4.23 -3.63
C VAL A 50 2.09 3.51 -2.29
N ARG A 51 2.60 2.27 -2.26
CA ARG A 51 2.79 1.49 -1.04
C ARG A 51 3.68 2.19 -0.01
N ILE A 52 4.81 2.77 -0.43
CA ILE A 52 5.68 3.54 0.47
C ILE A 52 4.92 4.72 1.09
N LYS A 53 4.21 5.51 0.28
CA LYS A 53 3.45 6.67 0.76
C LYS A 53 2.35 6.25 1.73
N SER A 54 1.68 5.15 1.45
CA SER A 54 0.65 4.59 2.32
C SER A 54 1.21 4.11 3.66
N LYS A 55 2.33 3.37 3.66
CA LYS A 55 3.02 2.95 4.90
C LYS A 55 3.43 4.16 5.75
N LYS A 56 3.98 5.21 5.14
CA LYS A 56 4.32 6.44 5.85
C LYS A 56 3.09 7.06 6.52
N LEU A 57 1.97 7.15 5.81
CA LEU A 57 0.73 7.67 6.38
C LEU A 57 0.22 6.79 7.54
N ARG A 58 0.26 5.46 7.40
CA ARG A 58 -0.08 4.52 8.48
C ARG A 58 0.77 4.76 9.72
N TYR A 59 2.09 4.85 9.58
CA TYR A 59 2.98 5.12 10.70
C TYR A 59 2.65 6.45 11.38
N VAL A 60 2.37 7.52 10.62
CA VAL A 60 1.97 8.80 11.22
C VAL A 60 0.66 8.68 12.00
N ILE A 61 -0.35 7.96 11.48
CA ILE A 61 -1.62 7.75 12.19
C ILE A 61 -1.42 6.95 13.47
N GLU A 62 -0.61 5.88 13.42
CA GLU A 62 -0.30 5.03 14.58
C GLU A 62 0.40 5.86 15.68
N GLN A 63 1.42 6.66 15.31
CA GLN A 63 2.17 7.49 16.24
C GLN A 63 1.35 8.63 16.85
N LEU A 64 0.43 9.22 16.08
CA LEU A 64 -0.42 10.32 16.54
C LEU A 64 -1.78 9.85 17.07
N SER A 65 -1.99 8.55 17.22
CA SER A 65 -3.29 7.96 17.58
C SER A 65 -3.89 8.49 18.89
N SER A 66 -3.06 8.95 19.83
CA SER A 66 -3.48 9.55 21.11
C SER A 66 -4.07 10.95 20.98
N ILE A 67 -3.63 11.73 19.98
CA ILE A 67 -4.09 13.11 19.75
C ILE A 67 -5.16 13.22 18.65
N LEU A 68 -5.34 12.15 17.86
CA LEU A 68 -6.33 12.10 16.78
C LEU A 68 -7.72 11.71 17.30
N ASP A 69 -8.74 12.39 16.76
CA ASP A 69 -10.12 12.05 17.10
C ASP A 69 -10.49 10.64 16.62
N GLN A 70 -11.39 10.00 17.37
CA GLN A 70 -11.86 8.66 17.05
C GLN A 70 -12.50 8.60 15.64
N LYS A 71 -13.15 9.69 15.20
CA LYS A 71 -13.71 9.81 13.86
C LYS A 71 -12.62 9.75 12.79
N THR A 72 -11.53 10.49 12.98
CA THR A 72 -10.37 10.51 12.09
C THR A 72 -9.76 9.11 12.00
N ARG A 73 -9.54 8.44 13.14
CA ARG A 73 -9.04 7.05 13.19
C ARG A 73 -9.97 6.08 12.44
N LYS A 74 -11.27 6.09 12.74
CA LYS A 74 -12.26 5.25 12.04
C LYS A 74 -12.28 5.47 10.53
N SER A 75 -12.11 6.72 10.07
CA SER A 75 -12.07 7.02 8.64
C SER A 75 -10.86 6.40 7.92
N MET A 76 -9.79 6.10 8.67
CA MET A 76 -8.55 5.52 8.13
C MET A 76 -8.56 3.99 8.09
N ASN A 77 -9.43 3.30 8.84
CA ASN A 77 -9.55 1.83 8.80
C ASN A 77 -9.84 1.31 7.37
N ALA A 78 -10.68 2.01 6.62
CA ALA A 78 -10.97 1.64 5.23
C ALA A 78 -9.73 1.78 4.33
N PHE A 79 -8.88 2.77 4.62
CA PHE A 79 -7.63 2.99 3.92
C PHE A 79 -6.57 1.96 4.31
N GLU A 80 -6.49 1.52 5.56
CA GLU A 80 -5.63 0.41 5.99
C GLU A 80 -5.97 -0.89 5.28
N LYS A 81 -7.25 -1.26 5.23
CA LYS A 81 -7.69 -2.46 4.50
C LYS A 81 -7.33 -2.42 3.02
N MET A 82 -7.43 -1.24 2.41
CA MET A 82 -7.01 -1.02 1.02
C MET A 82 -5.50 -1.21 0.84
N GLN A 83 -4.69 -0.79 1.81
CA GLN A 83 -3.25 -1.02 1.80
C GLN A 83 -2.89 -2.49 1.93
N ASP A 84 -3.60 -3.25 2.78
CA ASP A 84 -3.36 -4.68 2.96
C ASP A 84 -3.65 -5.47 1.67
N ASP A 85 -4.71 -5.09 0.94
CA ASP A 85 -5.02 -5.70 -0.35
C ASP A 85 -3.96 -5.39 -1.42
N LEU A 86 -3.44 -4.15 -1.46
CA LEU A 86 -2.32 -3.77 -2.33
C LEU A 86 -1.01 -4.48 -1.92
N GLY A 87 -0.79 -4.64 -0.62
CA GLY A 87 0.36 -5.36 -0.07
C GLY A 87 0.36 -6.81 -0.53
N TYR A 88 -0.76 -7.50 -0.34
CA TYR A 88 -0.93 -8.89 -0.78
C TYR A 88 -0.67 -9.04 -2.27
N TYR A 89 -1.21 -8.14 -3.11
CA TYR A 89 -0.96 -8.21 -4.54
C TYR A 89 0.52 -8.13 -4.89
N HIS A 90 1.24 -7.17 -4.31
CA HIS A 90 2.68 -7.05 -4.53
C HIS A 90 3.45 -8.29 -4.06
N ASP A 91 3.04 -8.87 -2.93
CA ASP A 91 3.67 -10.07 -2.38
C ASP A 91 3.49 -11.27 -3.33
N VAL A 92 2.39 -11.37 -4.09
CA VAL A 92 2.23 -12.40 -5.14
C VAL A 92 3.34 -12.27 -6.21
N PHE A 93 3.64 -11.06 -6.70
CA PHE A 93 4.69 -10.87 -7.72
C PHE A 93 6.08 -11.14 -7.15
N ALA A 94 6.36 -10.66 -5.94
CA ALA A 94 7.63 -10.89 -5.30
C ALA A 94 7.86 -12.38 -5.04
N ASN A 95 6.84 -13.09 -4.54
CA ASN A 95 6.91 -14.53 -4.27
C ASN A 95 7.06 -15.33 -5.55
N GLN A 96 6.35 -14.95 -6.63
CA GLN A 96 6.53 -15.59 -7.93
C GLN A 96 7.99 -15.49 -8.38
N HIS A 97 8.58 -14.29 -8.32
CA HIS A 97 9.98 -14.09 -8.72
C HIS A 97 10.96 -14.90 -7.86
N LEU A 98 10.75 -14.95 -6.54
CA LEU A 98 11.58 -15.74 -5.62
C LEU A 98 11.47 -17.26 -5.89
N LEU A 99 10.26 -17.74 -6.18
CA LEU A 99 10.04 -19.15 -6.52
C LEU A 99 10.64 -19.50 -7.88
N GLU A 100 10.56 -18.62 -8.86
CA GLU A 100 11.22 -18.79 -10.16
C GLU A 100 12.74 -18.90 -10.02
N GLN A 101 13.36 -18.06 -9.17
CA GLN A 101 14.79 -18.16 -8.86
C GLN A 101 15.14 -19.47 -8.16
N LEU A 102 14.38 -19.83 -7.13
CA LEU A 102 14.63 -21.03 -6.34
C LEU A 102 14.51 -22.33 -7.17
N VAL A 103 13.56 -22.35 -8.10
CA VAL A 103 13.35 -23.47 -9.01
C VAL A 103 14.42 -23.51 -10.12
N ALA A 104 14.90 -22.37 -10.60
CA ALA A 104 15.99 -22.31 -11.58
C ALA A 104 17.32 -22.86 -11.03
N ASP A 105 17.54 -22.75 -9.72
CA ASP A 105 18.74 -23.23 -9.03
C ASP A 105 18.65 -24.71 -8.57
N CYS A 106 17.54 -25.40 -8.84
CA CYS A 106 17.28 -26.75 -8.32
C CYS A 106 16.48 -27.63 -9.29
N ASP A 107 17.07 -28.73 -9.76
CA ASP A 107 16.44 -29.68 -10.69
C ASP A 107 15.43 -30.65 -10.02
N ASP A 108 14.91 -30.34 -8.83
CA ASP A 108 13.94 -31.18 -8.14
C ASP A 108 12.52 -30.99 -8.72
N CYS A 109 12.01 -32.02 -9.40
CA CYS A 109 10.66 -32.05 -9.97
C CYS A 109 9.56 -31.83 -8.91
N GLN A 110 9.76 -32.33 -7.69
CA GLN A 110 8.80 -32.13 -6.60
C GLN A 110 8.75 -30.67 -6.15
N LEU A 111 9.89 -30.00 -6.12
CA LEU A 111 9.98 -28.57 -5.84
C LEU A 111 9.27 -27.75 -6.91
N HIS A 112 9.53 -28.04 -8.19
CA HIS A 112 8.85 -27.40 -9.33
C HIS A 112 7.32 -27.51 -9.21
N TYR A 113 6.82 -28.71 -8.91
CA TYR A 113 5.40 -28.97 -8.76
C TYR A 113 4.78 -28.16 -7.60
N GLN A 114 5.44 -28.16 -6.43
CA GLN A 114 4.97 -27.41 -5.27
C GLN A 114 4.99 -25.89 -5.50
N ALA A 115 6.05 -25.37 -6.14
CA ALA A 115 6.16 -23.97 -6.52
C ALA A 115 4.99 -23.56 -7.44
N GLY A 116 4.66 -24.40 -8.43
CA GLY A 116 3.51 -24.19 -9.31
C GLY A 116 2.17 -24.09 -8.56
N ILE A 117 1.93 -24.97 -7.59
CA ILE A 117 0.73 -24.92 -6.75
C ILE A 117 0.65 -23.61 -5.96
N VAL A 118 1.75 -23.21 -5.32
CA VAL A 118 1.80 -21.98 -4.50
C VAL A 118 1.55 -20.75 -5.35
N ILE A 119 2.24 -20.62 -6.49
CA ILE A 119 2.06 -19.50 -7.43
C ILE A 119 0.61 -19.44 -7.92
N GLY A 120 0.05 -20.58 -8.35
CA GLY A 120 -1.32 -20.65 -8.83
C GLY A 120 -2.35 -20.22 -7.79
N TRP A 121 -2.20 -20.69 -6.54
CA TRP A 121 -3.07 -20.30 -5.44
C TRP A 121 -2.95 -18.81 -5.08
N GLN A 122 -1.72 -18.30 -4.97
CA GLN A 122 -1.45 -16.88 -4.65
C GLN A 122 -1.99 -15.95 -5.74
N MET A 123 -1.79 -16.30 -7.01
CA MET A 123 -2.33 -15.55 -8.15
C MET A 123 -3.86 -15.49 -8.13
N MET A 124 -4.51 -16.63 -7.88
CA MET A 124 -5.97 -16.70 -7.74
C MET A 124 -6.49 -15.82 -6.59
N ALA A 125 -5.86 -15.90 -5.42
CA ALA A 125 -6.22 -15.09 -4.26
C ALA A 125 -5.97 -13.59 -4.49
N GLY A 126 -4.87 -13.24 -5.15
CA GLY A 126 -4.49 -11.88 -5.52
C GLY A 126 -5.49 -11.27 -6.51
N ASN A 127 -5.85 -12.02 -7.55
CA ASN A 127 -6.84 -11.59 -8.55
C ASN A 127 -8.21 -11.33 -7.94
N ARG A 128 -8.65 -12.14 -6.97
CA ARG A 128 -9.92 -11.89 -6.23
C ARG A 128 -9.87 -10.58 -5.44
N LYS A 129 -8.73 -10.26 -4.81
CA LYS A 129 -8.53 -9.02 -4.05
C LYS A 129 -8.48 -7.81 -4.97
N ILE A 130 -7.77 -7.90 -6.09
CA ILE A 130 -7.73 -6.84 -7.10
C ILE A 130 -9.08 -6.54 -7.69
N LYS A 131 -9.88 -7.56 -8.01
CA LYS A 131 -11.20 -7.35 -8.58
C LYS A 131 -12.09 -6.54 -7.62
N LYS A 132 -12.06 -6.89 -6.33
CA LYS A 132 -12.74 -6.12 -5.27
C LYS A 132 -12.18 -4.71 -5.11
N PHE A 133 -10.88 -4.52 -5.31
CA PHE A 133 -10.22 -3.22 -5.26
C PHE A 133 -10.66 -2.34 -6.43
N SER A 134 -10.62 -2.85 -7.66
CA SER A 134 -11.04 -2.09 -8.85
C SER A 134 -12.49 -1.65 -8.79
N GLU A 135 -13.37 -2.52 -8.30
CA GLU A 135 -14.79 -2.22 -8.07
C GLU A 135 -14.98 -1.08 -7.06
N LYS A 136 -14.14 -1.01 -6.02
CA LYS A 136 -14.20 0.03 -4.97
C LYS A 136 -13.57 1.36 -5.38
N VAL A 137 -12.52 1.34 -6.20
CA VAL A 137 -11.76 2.54 -6.57
C VAL A 137 -12.34 3.22 -7.82
N GLY A 138 -13.18 2.50 -8.57
CA GLY A 138 -13.77 2.98 -9.83
C GLY A 138 -12.77 2.97 -10.98
N THR A 139 -11.74 2.12 -10.89
CA THR A 139 -10.74 1.95 -11.95
C THR A 139 -11.09 0.68 -12.73
N VAL A 140 -11.40 0.82 -14.01
CA VAL A 140 -11.71 -0.32 -14.89
C VAL A 140 -10.44 -1.16 -15.05
N VAL A 141 -10.46 -2.41 -14.58
CA VAL A 141 -9.45 -3.40 -14.95
C VAL A 141 -9.68 -3.70 -16.43
N GLN A 142 -8.89 -3.06 -17.29
CA GLN A 142 -8.88 -3.48 -18.69
C GLN A 142 -8.29 -4.88 -18.77
N LYS A 143 -9.06 -5.77 -19.40
CA LYS A 143 -8.75 -7.18 -19.63
C LYS A 143 -7.40 -7.34 -20.33
#